data_AF-A0A5P2H3E7-F1
#
_entry.id   AF-A0A5P2H3E7-F1
#
_cell.length_a   1.000
_cell.length_b   1.000
_cell.length_c   1.000
_cell.angle_alpha   90.00
_cell.angle_beta   90.00
_cell.angle_gamma   90.00
#
_symmetry.space_group_name_H-M   'P 1'
#
loop_
_entity.id
_entity.type
_entity.pdbx_description
1 polymer ?
#
loop_
_entity_poly.entity_id
_entity_poly.type
_entity_poly.pdbx_seq_one_letter_code
_entity_poly.pdbx_strand_id
1 'polypeptide(L)'
;MSRSPRLATFALALGLLASLAAWLAMRPGAPDTAVPRTSDVPVRTVDGPREIGPTLPDEPTDADRSARLEQVLHYRDDPTLRQHADDLRAAIGKTLLATPMSAQEIAAATRGVSDDRTWVTLDPFVLETRLPGDTIRLDVPGAGDVTGTIEHVATENGFSRWEGTIADTDPPARFSISQSLSDRYTVGNFHAAGGGFTIEATNGVGWIRSHAQDAARLVHDTVDAPH
;
A
#
# COMPACT_ATOMS: atom_id res chain seq x y z
N MET A 1 -21.29 48.23 -10.53
CA MET A 1 -21.57 47.77 -9.15
C MET A 1 -21.55 46.24 -9.20
N SER A 2 -20.39 45.58 -9.27
CA SER A 2 -19.47 45.21 -8.18
C SER A 2 -20.18 44.62 -6.97
N ARG A 3 -20.13 43.29 -6.84
CA ARG A 3 -19.69 42.52 -5.66
C ARG A 3 -19.74 41.00 -5.92
N SER A 4 -18.60 40.43 -6.30
CA SER A 4 -18.09 39.18 -5.69
C SER A 4 -17.30 39.60 -4.42
N PRO A 5 -16.98 38.76 -3.40
CA PRO A 5 -16.61 37.33 -3.47
C PRO A 5 -17.14 36.48 -2.27
N ARG A 6 -16.84 35.18 -2.17
CA ARG A 6 -15.78 34.66 -1.27
C ARG A 6 -15.44 33.20 -1.63
N LEU A 7 -14.18 33.00 -2.01
CA LEU A 7 -13.44 31.75 -1.90
C LEU A 7 -13.26 31.42 -0.41
N ALA A 8 -13.59 30.20 0.00
CA ALA A 8 -13.20 29.65 1.29
C ALA A 8 -12.06 28.66 1.06
N THR A 9 -10.88 29.09 1.49
CA THR A 9 -9.63 28.35 1.57
C THR A 9 -9.77 27.16 2.53
N PHE A 10 -9.62 25.94 2.05
CA PHE A 10 -9.39 24.77 2.89
C PHE A 10 -7.88 24.59 3.10
N ALA A 11 -7.41 24.88 4.31
CA ALA A 11 -6.08 24.57 4.78
C ALA A 11 -6.24 23.77 6.07
N LEU A 12 -6.06 22.44 6.01
CA LEU A 12 -5.96 21.58 7.19
C LEU A 12 -5.54 20.16 6.76
N ALA A 13 -4.24 19.86 6.87
CA ALA A 13 -3.69 18.52 7.18
C ALA A 13 -2.15 18.53 7.10
N LEU A 14 -1.49 19.35 7.93
CA LEU A 14 -0.07 19.15 8.27
C LEU A 14 0.01 19.04 9.80
N GLY A 15 -0.03 17.82 10.32
CA GLY A 15 -0.08 17.63 11.77
C GLY A 15 0.06 16.21 12.30
N LEU A 16 0.58 15.25 11.51
CA LEU A 16 0.73 13.86 11.96
C LEU A 16 2.05 13.16 11.55
N LEU A 17 3.03 13.92 11.04
CA LEU A 17 4.36 13.38 10.69
C LEU A 17 5.42 13.55 11.80
N ALA A 18 5.14 14.29 12.88
CA ALA A 18 6.14 14.60 13.90
C ALA A 18 6.37 13.48 14.94
N SER A 19 5.48 12.49 15.04
CA SER A 19 5.52 11.52 16.16
C SER A 19 6.38 10.28 15.89
N LEU A 20 6.73 9.98 14.64
CA LEU A 20 7.47 8.75 14.29
C LEU A 20 9.00 8.92 14.38
N ALA A 21 9.50 10.15 14.19
CA ALA A 21 10.94 10.44 14.25
C ALA A 21 11.52 10.29 15.68
N ALA A 22 10.71 10.53 16.72
CA ALA A 22 11.15 10.38 18.10
C ALA A 22 11.31 8.92 18.54
N TRP A 23 10.63 7.97 17.88
CA TRP A 23 10.70 6.54 18.24
C TRP A 23 11.90 5.83 17.62
N LEU A 24 12.40 6.28 16.45
CA LEU A 24 13.59 5.68 15.82
C LEU A 24 14.92 6.02 16.53
N ALA A 25 14.98 7.11 17.30
CA ALA A 25 16.21 7.57 17.95
C ALA A 25 16.57 6.79 19.24
N MET A 26 15.72 5.86 19.71
CA MET A 26 15.91 5.14 20.99
C MET A 26 16.32 3.66 20.85
N ARG A 27 16.74 3.18 19.67
CA ARG A 27 17.23 1.80 19.54
C ARG A 27 18.67 1.66 20.05
N PRO A 28 18.95 0.79 21.05
CA PRO A 28 20.31 0.42 21.40
C PRO A 28 20.97 -0.33 20.22
N GLY A 29 22.23 0.00 19.94
CA GLY A 29 23.00 -0.53 18.82
C GLY A 29 23.15 -2.05 18.88
N ALA A 30 22.91 -2.71 17.74
CA ALA A 30 23.14 -4.14 17.58
C ALA A 30 24.66 -4.44 17.54
N PRO A 31 25.12 -5.53 18.16
CA PRO A 31 26.52 -5.94 18.09
C PRO A 31 26.90 -6.53 16.72
N ASP A 32 28.09 -6.16 16.28
CA ASP A 32 28.79 -6.67 15.10
C ASP A 32 28.89 -8.20 15.16
N THR A 33 28.25 -8.89 14.21
CA THR A 33 28.37 -10.35 14.05
C THR A 33 29.02 -10.66 12.72
N ALA A 34 30.24 -11.20 12.83
CA ALA A 34 31.07 -11.64 11.73
C ALA A 34 30.41 -12.77 10.92
N VAL A 35 30.54 -12.68 9.59
CA VAL A 35 30.04 -13.68 8.63
C VAL A 35 31.01 -14.86 8.52
N PRO A 36 30.59 -16.11 8.80
CA PRO A 36 31.35 -17.27 8.35
C PRO A 36 31.07 -17.58 6.87
N ARG A 37 32.15 -17.79 6.10
CA ARG A 37 32.12 -18.38 4.75
C ARG A 37 32.22 -19.91 4.83
N THR A 38 31.78 -20.56 3.74
CA THR A 38 31.92 -21.99 3.34
C THR A 38 30.75 -22.88 3.81
N SER A 39 30.16 -23.80 3.02
CA SER A 39 30.64 -24.59 1.89
C SER A 39 29.50 -25.12 0.98
N ASP A 40 29.86 -25.42 -0.27
CA ASP A 40 29.41 -26.51 -1.16
C ASP A 40 28.10 -27.25 -0.87
N VAL A 41 27.13 -27.07 -1.77
CA VAL A 41 25.94 -27.93 -1.90
C VAL A 41 26.03 -28.70 -3.24
N PRO A 42 25.94 -30.04 -3.25
CA PRO A 42 25.94 -30.81 -4.48
C PRO A 42 24.63 -30.62 -5.26
N VAL A 43 24.76 -30.37 -6.56
CA VAL A 43 23.65 -30.29 -7.52
C VAL A 43 23.03 -31.68 -7.66
N ARG A 44 21.77 -31.82 -7.22
CA ARG A 44 20.97 -33.02 -7.38
C ARG A 44 20.10 -32.87 -8.63
N THR A 45 20.43 -33.62 -9.68
CA THR A 45 19.61 -33.71 -10.90
C THR A 45 18.30 -34.39 -10.56
N VAL A 46 17.17 -33.69 -10.71
CA VAL A 46 15.82 -34.26 -10.55
C VAL A 46 15.22 -34.41 -11.95
N ASP A 47 15.32 -35.61 -12.50
CA ASP A 47 14.55 -36.04 -13.67
C ASP A 47 13.24 -36.69 -13.21
N GLY A 48 12.12 -36.02 -13.48
CA GLY A 48 10.78 -36.53 -13.26
C GLY A 48 9.74 -35.60 -13.91
N PRO A 49 8.64 -36.12 -14.48
CA PRO A 49 7.60 -35.29 -15.06
C PRO A 49 7.00 -34.42 -13.97
N ARG A 50 7.15 -33.09 -14.11
CA ARG A 50 6.51 -32.11 -13.23
C ARG A 50 5.00 -32.34 -13.28
N GLU A 51 4.44 -32.86 -12.19
CA GLU A 51 3.02 -32.68 -11.91
C GLU A 51 2.72 -31.19 -12.02
N ILE A 52 1.83 -30.88 -12.95
CA ILE A 52 1.30 -29.55 -13.17
C ILE A 52 0.63 -29.18 -11.84
N GLY A 53 1.13 -28.12 -11.20
CA GLY A 53 0.71 -27.70 -9.87
C GLY A 53 -0.80 -27.43 -9.76
N PRO A 54 -1.31 -27.23 -8.53
CA PRO A 54 -2.72 -27.04 -8.28
C PRO A 54 -3.29 -25.95 -9.19
N THR A 55 -4.36 -26.30 -9.91
CA THR A 55 -5.22 -25.40 -10.66
C THR A 55 -5.45 -24.13 -9.82
N LEU A 56 -5.21 -22.95 -10.42
CA LEU A 56 -5.57 -21.67 -9.81
C LEU A 56 -7.00 -21.77 -9.26
N PRO A 57 -7.29 -21.27 -8.05
CA PRO A 57 -8.64 -21.34 -7.50
C PRO A 57 -9.62 -20.72 -8.50
N ASP A 58 -10.76 -21.39 -8.71
CA ASP A 58 -11.83 -20.89 -9.56
C ASP A 58 -12.18 -19.45 -9.15
N GLU A 59 -12.39 -18.58 -10.14
CA GLU A 59 -12.93 -17.23 -9.92
C GLU A 59 -14.15 -17.32 -8.98
N PRO A 60 -14.24 -16.47 -7.94
CA PRO A 60 -15.31 -16.58 -6.95
C PRO A 60 -16.67 -16.47 -7.65
N THR A 61 -17.58 -17.38 -7.30
CA THR A 61 -18.94 -17.35 -7.85
C THR A 61 -19.71 -16.14 -7.34
N ASP A 62 -20.82 -15.76 -7.98
CA ASP A 62 -21.66 -14.67 -7.50
C ASP A 62 -22.25 -14.93 -6.11
N ALA A 63 -22.46 -16.20 -5.76
CA ALA A 63 -22.85 -16.61 -4.42
C ALA A 63 -21.73 -16.34 -3.41
N ASP A 64 -20.48 -16.70 -3.75
CA ASP A 64 -19.31 -16.43 -2.90
C ASP A 64 -19.10 -14.92 -2.71
N ARG A 65 -19.21 -14.14 -3.80
CA ARG A 65 -19.11 -12.67 -3.75
C ARG A 65 -20.19 -12.06 -2.87
N SER A 66 -21.43 -12.55 -2.97
CA SER A 66 -22.54 -12.03 -2.16
C SER A 66 -22.38 -12.38 -0.68
N ALA A 67 -22.02 -13.63 -0.37
CA ALA A 67 -21.74 -14.05 1.00
C ALA A 67 -20.59 -13.24 1.61
N ARG A 68 -19.55 -13.00 0.81
CA ARG A 68 -18.40 -12.21 1.25
C ARG A 68 -18.76 -10.73 1.47
N LEU A 69 -19.56 -10.14 0.59
CA LEU A 69 -20.05 -8.76 0.78
C LEU A 69 -20.82 -8.62 2.08
N GLU A 70 -21.74 -9.54 2.38
CA GLU A 70 -22.49 -9.54 3.64
C GLU A 70 -21.55 -9.64 4.85
N GLN A 71 -20.52 -10.49 4.78
CA GLN A 71 -19.50 -10.59 5.81
C GLN A 71 -18.77 -9.26 6.04
N VAL A 72 -18.37 -8.58 4.97
CA VAL A 72 -17.70 -7.27 5.03
C VAL A 72 -18.62 -6.21 5.64
N LEU A 73 -19.86 -6.10 5.14
CA LEU A 73 -20.83 -5.13 5.63
C LEU A 73 -21.20 -5.36 7.10
N HIS A 74 -21.27 -6.62 7.53
CA HIS A 74 -21.51 -6.97 8.91
C HIS A 74 -20.31 -6.63 9.82
N TYR A 75 -19.10 -6.98 9.40
CA TYR A 75 -17.89 -6.75 10.20
C TYR A 75 -17.57 -5.26 10.38
N ARG A 76 -17.72 -4.49 9.30
CA ARG A 76 -17.27 -3.08 9.25
C ARG A 76 -18.31 -2.12 9.83
N ASP A 77 -19.58 -2.53 9.87
CA ASP A 77 -20.76 -1.74 10.28
C ASP A 77 -20.74 -0.28 9.80
N ASP A 78 -20.29 -0.07 8.57
CA ASP A 78 -20.14 1.25 7.97
C ASP A 78 -21.28 1.50 6.95
N PRO A 79 -22.15 2.49 7.18
CA PRO A 79 -23.25 2.79 6.26
C PRO A 79 -22.78 3.30 4.89
N THR A 80 -21.58 3.87 4.79
CA THR A 80 -21.02 4.34 3.50
C THR A 80 -20.72 3.17 2.57
N LEU A 81 -20.23 2.04 3.11
CA LEU A 81 -19.96 0.84 2.33
C LEU A 81 -21.22 0.29 1.65
N ARG A 82 -22.38 0.38 2.29
CA ARG A 82 -23.66 -0.08 1.70
C ARG A 82 -24.04 0.72 0.45
N GLN A 83 -23.62 1.98 0.36
CA GLN A 83 -23.87 2.82 -0.83
C GLN A 83 -23.02 2.39 -2.03
N HIS A 84 -21.95 1.62 -1.77
CA HIS A 84 -20.99 1.11 -2.75
C HIS A 84 -21.04 -0.41 -2.90
N ALA A 85 -22.18 -1.04 -2.59
CA ALA A 85 -22.31 -2.50 -2.57
C ALA A 85 -21.90 -3.17 -3.90
N ASP A 86 -22.21 -2.55 -5.04
CA ASP A 86 -21.86 -3.10 -6.35
C ASP A 86 -20.37 -2.99 -6.65
N ASP A 87 -19.75 -1.86 -6.30
CA ASP A 87 -18.30 -1.66 -6.43
C ASP A 87 -17.52 -2.62 -5.53
N LEU A 88 -17.97 -2.79 -4.28
CA LEU A 88 -17.42 -3.76 -3.34
C LEU A 88 -17.56 -5.18 -3.88
N ARG A 89 -18.73 -5.55 -4.41
CA ARG A 89 -18.96 -6.88 -5.00
C ARG A 89 -18.00 -7.13 -6.17
N ALA A 90 -17.78 -6.13 -7.03
CA ALA A 90 -16.86 -6.21 -8.15
C ALA A 90 -15.38 -6.31 -7.72
N ALA A 91 -15.02 -5.77 -6.55
CA ALA A 91 -13.68 -5.87 -6.00
C ALA A 91 -13.38 -7.22 -5.32
N ILE A 92 -14.40 -7.98 -4.94
CA ILE A 92 -14.22 -9.32 -4.33
C ILE A 92 -13.57 -10.28 -5.33
N GLY A 93 -12.40 -10.81 -4.94
CA GLY A 93 -11.54 -11.66 -5.77
C GLY A 93 -10.25 -10.96 -6.21
N LYS A 94 -10.22 -9.62 -6.26
CA LYS A 94 -9.03 -8.86 -6.68
C LYS A 94 -8.03 -8.67 -5.55
N THR A 95 -6.87 -9.31 -5.58
CA THR A 95 -5.85 -9.16 -4.51
C THR A 95 -4.88 -7.99 -4.73
N LEU A 96 -4.68 -7.57 -5.97
CA LEU A 96 -3.73 -6.51 -6.32
C LEU A 96 -4.32 -5.15 -5.94
N LEU A 97 -3.63 -4.44 -5.04
CA LEU A 97 -4.07 -3.14 -4.55
C LEU A 97 -3.69 -2.01 -5.51
N ALA A 98 -2.47 -2.05 -6.03
CA ALA A 98 -1.92 -0.98 -6.87
C ALA A 98 -1.36 -1.57 -8.16
N THR A 99 -1.66 -0.95 -9.29
CA THR A 99 -1.14 -1.33 -10.62
C THR A 99 -0.25 -0.22 -11.15
N PRO A 100 0.99 -0.50 -11.59
CA PRO A 100 1.86 0.49 -12.21
C PRO A 100 1.21 1.15 -13.43
N MET A 101 1.40 2.46 -13.57
CA MET A 101 0.91 3.22 -14.72
C MET A 101 1.94 3.22 -15.86
N SER A 102 1.45 3.18 -17.09
CA SER A 102 2.25 3.44 -18.29
C SER A 102 2.68 4.91 -18.38
N ALA A 103 3.76 5.18 -19.11
CA ALA A 103 4.25 6.55 -19.33
C ALA A 103 3.17 7.49 -19.91
N GLN A 104 2.27 6.97 -20.76
CA GLN A 104 1.17 7.74 -21.33
C GLN A 104 0.14 8.13 -20.27
N GLU A 105 -0.26 7.19 -19.41
CA GLU A 105 -1.19 7.44 -18.31
C GLU A 105 -0.60 8.44 -17.30
N ILE A 106 0.69 8.31 -17.00
CA ILE A 106 1.41 9.24 -16.12
C ILE A 106 1.37 10.65 -16.71
N ALA A 107 1.76 10.81 -17.97
CA ALA A 107 1.78 12.12 -18.62
C ALA A 107 0.39 12.80 -18.59
N ALA A 108 -0.68 12.03 -18.78
CA ALA A 108 -2.05 12.51 -18.68
C ALA A 108 -2.43 12.90 -17.25
N ALA A 109 -2.10 12.08 -16.25
CA ALA A 109 -2.48 12.30 -14.85
C ALA A 109 -1.69 13.42 -14.17
N THR A 110 -0.39 13.54 -14.48
CA THR A 110 0.52 14.46 -13.80
C THR A 110 0.73 15.78 -14.55
N ARG A 111 0.10 15.93 -15.72
CA ARG A 111 0.34 17.04 -16.67
C ARG A 111 1.83 17.13 -17.07
N GLY A 112 2.48 15.97 -17.21
CA GLY A 112 3.88 15.86 -17.63
C GLY A 112 4.91 16.11 -16.52
N VAL A 113 4.50 16.19 -15.25
CA VAL A 113 5.46 16.17 -14.14
C VAL A 113 6.07 14.78 -14.06
N SER A 114 7.38 14.68 -14.34
CA SER A 114 8.18 13.50 -14.05
C SER A 114 9.00 13.75 -12.80
N ASP A 115 8.85 12.88 -11.82
CA ASP A 115 9.79 12.77 -10.71
C ASP A 115 10.14 11.29 -10.50
N ASP A 116 10.82 11.01 -9.39
CA ASP A 116 11.28 9.69 -8.97
C ASP A 116 10.17 8.80 -8.39
N ARG A 117 8.91 9.25 -8.40
CA ARG A 117 7.79 8.43 -7.94
C ARG A 117 7.47 7.35 -8.96
N THR A 118 7.09 6.19 -8.45
CA THR A 118 6.40 5.21 -9.28
C THR A 118 4.91 5.45 -9.18
N TRP A 119 4.31 5.84 -10.30
CA TRP A 119 2.90 6.14 -10.39
C TRP A 119 2.08 4.86 -10.51
N VAL A 120 0.97 4.82 -9.79
CA VAL A 120 0.08 3.67 -9.70
C VAL A 120 -1.38 4.08 -9.82
N THR A 121 -2.20 3.18 -10.35
CA THR A 121 -3.66 3.21 -10.16
C THR A 121 -4.03 2.33 -8.97
N LEU A 122 -5.01 2.78 -8.19
CA LEU A 122 -5.48 2.10 -6.99
C LEU A 122 -7.00 2.00 -7.04
N ASP A 123 -7.51 0.77 -6.90
CA ASP A 123 -8.94 0.52 -6.74
C ASP A 123 -9.28 0.57 -5.24
N PRO A 124 -9.92 1.65 -4.74
CA PRO A 124 -10.13 1.83 -3.31
C PRO A 124 -11.04 0.74 -2.72
N PHE A 125 -11.86 0.09 -3.54
CA PHE A 125 -12.77 -0.96 -3.08
C PHE A 125 -12.04 -2.28 -2.79
N VAL A 126 -10.84 -2.48 -3.34
CA VAL A 126 -10.05 -3.69 -3.06
C VAL A 126 -9.76 -3.79 -1.56
N LEU A 127 -9.32 -2.72 -0.90
CA LEU A 127 -9.07 -2.72 0.55
C LEU A 127 -10.35 -2.85 1.37
N GLU A 128 -11.42 -2.19 0.94
CA GLU A 128 -12.70 -2.22 1.68
C GLU A 128 -13.33 -3.61 1.74
N THR A 129 -12.99 -4.51 0.81
CA THR A 129 -13.43 -5.91 0.85
C THR A 129 -12.61 -6.78 1.81
N ARG A 130 -11.56 -6.24 2.44
CA ARG A 130 -10.60 -7.01 3.23
C ARG A 130 -10.88 -6.99 4.71
N LEU A 131 -10.74 -8.18 5.30
CA LEU A 131 -10.92 -8.48 6.71
C LEU A 131 -9.64 -9.09 7.30
N PRO A 132 -9.49 -9.15 8.64
CA PRO A 132 -8.40 -9.88 9.26
C PRO A 132 -8.28 -11.32 8.74
N GLY A 133 -7.06 -11.74 8.44
CA GLY A 133 -6.73 -13.03 7.84
C GLY A 133 -6.61 -13.01 6.31
N ASP A 134 -7.15 -11.99 5.63
CA ASP A 134 -7.00 -11.86 4.19
C ASP A 134 -5.61 -11.40 3.77
N THR A 135 -5.28 -11.64 2.51
CA THR A 135 -4.07 -11.13 1.88
C THR A 135 -4.34 -9.95 0.96
N ILE A 136 -3.34 -9.08 0.84
CA ILE A 136 -3.23 -8.02 -0.17
C ILE A 136 -1.91 -8.20 -0.93
N ARG A 137 -1.89 -7.78 -2.19
CA ARG A 137 -0.69 -7.75 -3.03
C ARG A 137 -0.39 -6.33 -3.47
N LEU A 138 0.89 -5.96 -3.39
CA LEU A 138 1.43 -4.68 -3.83
C LEU A 138 2.57 -4.95 -4.80
N ASP A 139 2.54 -4.36 -5.99
CA ASP A 139 3.71 -4.30 -6.85
C ASP A 139 4.58 -3.11 -6.43
N VAL A 140 5.74 -3.41 -5.83
CA VAL A 140 6.59 -2.42 -5.18
C VAL A 140 7.83 -2.15 -6.04
N PRO A 141 8.11 -0.88 -6.37
CA PRO A 141 9.25 -0.53 -7.24
C PRO A 141 10.57 -1.02 -6.67
N GLY A 142 11.29 -1.85 -7.44
CA GLY A 142 12.59 -2.40 -7.06
C GLY A 142 12.54 -3.56 -6.05
N ALA A 143 11.38 -3.81 -5.42
CA ALA A 143 11.17 -4.95 -4.51
C ALA A 143 10.32 -6.07 -5.15
N GLY A 144 9.58 -5.76 -6.21
CA GLY A 144 8.67 -6.69 -6.89
C GLY A 144 7.34 -6.86 -6.17
N ASP A 145 6.66 -7.96 -6.45
CA ASP A 145 5.39 -8.31 -5.81
C ASP A 145 5.60 -8.65 -4.33
N VAL A 146 4.86 -7.95 -3.48
CA VAL A 146 4.87 -8.13 -2.04
C VAL A 146 3.50 -8.59 -1.58
N THR A 147 3.46 -9.65 -0.77
CA THR A 147 2.22 -10.15 -0.17
C THR A 147 2.15 -9.79 1.31
N GLY A 148 1.08 -9.09 1.71
CA GLY A 148 0.78 -8.75 3.09
C GLY A 148 -0.45 -9.50 3.59
N THR A 149 -0.40 -9.97 4.84
CA THR A 149 -1.56 -10.53 5.54
C THR A 149 -2.12 -9.48 6.49
N ILE A 150 -3.42 -9.18 6.37
CA ILE A 150 -4.12 -8.25 7.24
C ILE A 150 -4.37 -8.91 8.58
N GLU A 151 -4.04 -8.22 9.65
CA GLU A 151 -4.23 -8.69 11.02
C GLU A 151 -5.27 -7.88 11.76
N HIS A 152 -5.38 -6.58 11.44
CA HIS A 152 -6.28 -5.67 12.10
C HIS A 152 -6.92 -4.71 11.11
N VAL A 153 -8.19 -4.43 11.34
CA VAL A 153 -9.01 -3.51 10.55
C VAL A 153 -9.82 -2.65 11.51
N ALA A 154 -9.65 -1.34 11.44
CA ALA A 154 -10.41 -0.37 12.23
C ALA A 154 -11.07 0.68 11.34
N THR A 155 -12.19 1.23 11.78
CA THR A 155 -12.79 2.42 11.19
C THR A 155 -13.04 3.44 12.28
N GLU A 156 -12.54 4.65 12.09
CA GLU A 156 -12.73 5.77 13.01
C GLU A 156 -12.90 7.07 12.21
N ASN A 157 -13.93 7.85 12.52
CA ASN A 157 -14.19 9.16 11.92
C ASN A 157 -14.20 9.17 10.37
N GLY A 158 -14.74 8.12 9.75
CA GLY A 158 -14.79 7.98 8.29
C GLY A 158 -13.48 7.52 7.64
N PHE A 159 -12.46 7.21 8.45
CA PHE A 159 -11.21 6.61 7.99
C PHE A 159 -11.11 5.16 8.41
N SER A 160 -10.81 4.32 7.43
CA SER A 160 -10.54 2.91 7.58
C SER A 160 -9.04 2.69 7.65
N ARG A 161 -8.56 1.83 8.54
CA ARG A 161 -7.14 1.46 8.65
C ARG A 161 -6.97 -0.05 8.66
N TRP A 162 -6.09 -0.54 7.79
CA TRP A 162 -5.63 -1.93 7.74
C TRP A 162 -4.19 -1.99 8.19
N GLU A 163 -3.91 -2.93 9.09
CA GLU A 163 -2.57 -3.20 9.60
C GLU A 163 -2.27 -4.69 9.51
N GLY A 164 -1.01 -5.02 9.29
CA GLY A 164 -0.61 -6.41 9.17
C GLY A 164 0.89 -6.58 8.94
N THR A 165 1.24 -7.76 8.41
CA THR A 165 2.63 -8.16 8.17
C THR A 165 2.86 -8.54 6.71
N ILE A 166 4.08 -8.28 6.25
CA ILE A 166 4.62 -8.73 4.97
C ILE A 166 5.54 -9.91 5.28
N ALA A 167 5.20 -11.08 4.73
CA ALA A 167 5.89 -12.33 5.03
C ALA A 167 7.21 -12.49 4.28
N ASP A 168 7.39 -11.76 3.17
CA ASP A 168 8.53 -11.90 2.26
C ASP A 168 9.82 -11.23 2.80
N THR A 169 9.81 -10.76 4.06
CA THR A 169 10.97 -10.20 4.75
C THR A 169 11.32 -11.02 5.98
N ASP A 170 12.62 -11.10 6.32
CA ASP A 170 13.10 -11.73 7.56
C ASP A 170 13.85 -10.68 8.41
N PRO A 171 13.30 -10.25 9.57
CA PRO A 171 12.01 -10.65 10.14
C PRO A 171 10.80 -10.09 9.34
N PRO A 172 9.59 -10.63 9.54
CA PRO A 172 8.38 -10.11 8.91
C PRO A 172 8.17 -8.63 9.23
N ALA A 173 7.92 -7.83 8.20
CA ALA A 173 7.82 -6.39 8.33
C ALA A 173 6.37 -5.94 8.43
N ARG A 174 6.12 -4.78 9.05
CA ARG A 174 4.75 -4.26 9.25
C ARG A 174 4.32 -3.39 8.07
N PHE A 175 3.01 -3.40 7.80
CA PHE A 175 2.36 -2.38 6.99
C PHE A 175 1.19 -1.74 7.75
N SER A 176 0.86 -0.51 7.37
CA SER A 176 -0.35 0.20 7.77
C SER A 176 -0.84 1.03 6.59
N ILE A 177 -2.10 0.85 6.20
CA ILE A 177 -2.75 1.62 5.14
C ILE A 177 -4.03 2.21 5.70
N SER A 178 -4.24 3.50 5.50
CA SER A 178 -5.46 4.23 5.88
C SER A 178 -6.17 4.75 4.63
N GLN A 179 -7.49 4.71 4.62
CA GLN A 179 -8.32 5.15 3.50
C GLN A 179 -9.55 5.92 3.99
N SER A 180 -9.90 6.99 3.28
CA SER A 180 -11.22 7.62 3.33
C SER A 180 -11.91 7.36 1.99
N LEU A 181 -13.02 6.60 2.02
CA LEU A 181 -13.76 6.29 0.80
C LEU A 181 -14.48 7.53 0.25
N SER A 182 -15.01 8.38 1.13
CA SER A 182 -15.69 9.64 0.74
C SER A 182 -14.74 10.64 0.08
N ASP A 183 -13.50 10.72 0.56
CA ASP A 183 -12.50 11.63 0.00
C ASP A 183 -11.69 10.97 -1.12
N ARG A 184 -11.93 9.67 -1.38
CA ARG A 184 -11.18 8.84 -2.31
C ARG A 184 -9.68 8.96 -2.11
N TYR A 185 -9.27 8.95 -0.84
CA TYR A 185 -7.89 9.18 -0.42
C TYR A 185 -7.35 7.96 0.31
N THR A 186 -6.15 7.53 -0.08
CA THR A 186 -5.45 6.38 0.52
C THR A 186 -4.02 6.79 0.83
N VAL A 187 -3.55 6.47 2.03
CA VAL A 187 -2.15 6.67 2.43
C VAL A 187 -1.67 5.49 3.24
N GLY A 188 -0.45 5.05 3.04
CA GLY A 188 0.09 3.93 3.79
C GLY A 188 1.60 3.89 3.82
N ASN A 189 2.11 3.12 4.77
CA ASN A 189 3.52 2.82 4.92
C ASN A 189 3.69 1.32 5.02
N PHE A 190 4.72 0.80 4.38
CA PHE A 190 5.08 -0.62 4.45
C PHE A 190 6.58 -0.78 4.27
N HIS A 191 7.08 -1.95 4.64
CA HIS A 191 8.47 -2.31 4.46
C HIS A 191 8.55 -3.57 3.61
N ALA A 192 9.44 -3.55 2.63
CA ALA A 192 9.69 -4.67 1.74
C ALA A 192 11.21 -4.86 1.55
N ALA A 193 11.60 -5.80 0.70
CA ALA A 193 12.98 -5.91 0.27
C ALA A 193 13.46 -4.55 -0.28
N GLY A 194 14.55 -4.01 0.28
CA GLY A 194 15.08 -2.71 -0.12
C GLY A 194 14.67 -1.52 0.75
N GLY A 195 13.77 -1.69 1.73
CA GLY A 195 13.55 -0.71 2.79
C GLY A 195 12.07 -0.34 3.02
N GLY A 196 11.86 0.85 3.58
CA GLY A 196 10.54 1.41 3.83
C GLY A 196 10.00 2.16 2.61
N PHE A 197 8.69 2.09 2.41
CA PHE A 197 7.97 2.70 1.31
C PHE A 197 6.71 3.42 1.82
N THR A 198 6.37 4.49 1.12
CA THR A 198 5.11 5.21 1.28
C THR A 198 4.27 5.00 0.03
N ILE A 199 2.98 4.77 0.21
CA ILE A 199 1.96 4.84 -0.84
C ILE A 199 0.99 5.97 -0.52
N GLU A 200 0.65 6.77 -1.52
CA GLU A 200 -0.39 7.81 -1.41
C GLU A 200 -1.18 7.87 -2.72
N ALA A 201 -2.51 7.90 -2.62
CA ALA A 201 -3.39 7.99 -3.78
C ALA A 201 -4.59 8.90 -3.49
N THR A 202 -5.00 9.64 -4.52
CA THR A 202 -6.23 10.46 -4.51
C THR A 202 -7.01 10.18 -5.80
N ASN A 203 -8.31 9.94 -5.69
CA ASN A 203 -9.18 9.61 -6.82
C ASN A 203 -8.70 8.39 -7.63
N GLY A 204 -8.09 7.42 -6.95
CA GLY A 204 -7.59 6.19 -7.57
C GLY A 204 -6.29 6.34 -8.37
N VAL A 205 -5.66 7.52 -8.35
CA VAL A 205 -4.32 7.74 -8.91
C VAL A 205 -3.39 8.12 -7.78
N GLY A 206 -2.24 7.47 -7.73
CA GLY A 206 -1.30 7.63 -6.66
C GLY A 206 0.12 7.33 -7.05
N TRP A 207 0.95 7.22 -6.03
CA TRP A 207 2.36 6.91 -6.17
C TRP A 207 2.86 6.05 -5.03
N ILE A 208 3.92 5.31 -5.32
CA ILE A 208 4.76 4.60 -4.36
C ILE A 208 6.17 5.20 -4.43
N ARG A 209 6.78 5.43 -3.28
CA ARG A 209 8.17 5.92 -3.18
C ARG A 209 8.89 5.26 -2.02
N SER A 210 10.20 5.05 -2.16
CA SER A 210 11.04 4.57 -1.06
C SER A 210 11.44 5.71 -0.11
N HIS A 211 11.50 5.41 1.19
CA HIS A 211 11.95 6.38 2.21
C HIS A 211 13.40 6.81 2.01
N ALA A 212 14.24 5.96 1.39
CA ALA A 212 15.61 6.28 1.06
C ALA A 212 15.71 7.42 0.03
N GLN A 213 14.81 7.44 -0.97
CA GLN A 213 14.74 8.53 -1.95
C GLN A 213 14.29 9.84 -1.30
N ASP A 214 13.31 9.78 -0.40
CA ASP A 214 12.86 10.97 0.35
C ASP A 214 13.99 11.54 1.22
N ALA A 215 14.74 10.68 1.91
CA ALA A 215 15.88 11.11 2.72
C ALA A 215 16.99 11.76 1.89
N ALA A 216 17.30 11.23 0.71
CA ALA A 216 18.33 11.78 -0.17
C ALA A 216 17.99 13.20 -0.66
N ARG A 217 16.71 13.49 -0.91
CA ARG A 217 16.26 14.84 -1.30
C ARG A 217 16.42 15.87 -0.20
N LEU A 218 16.06 15.53 1.04
CA LEU A 218 16.18 16.45 2.17
C LEU A 218 17.63 16.89 2.39
N VAL A 219 18.59 16.00 2.14
CA VAL A 219 20.03 16.32 2.22
C VAL A 219 20.45 17.25 1.09
N HIS A 220 19.97 17.03 -0.14
CA HIS A 220 20.32 17.85 -1.30
C HIS A 220 19.79 19.29 -1.15
N ASP A 221 18.53 19.46 -0.74
CA ASP A 221 17.91 20.78 -0.59
C ASP A 221 18.55 21.62 0.53
N THR A 222 19.17 20.99 1.52
CA THR A 222 19.87 21.68 2.62
C THR A 222 21.22 22.26 2.18
N VAL A 223 21.86 21.69 1.16
CA VAL A 223 23.19 22.12 0.70
C VAL A 223 23.11 23.32 -0.27
N ASP A 224 21.99 23.48 -0.97
CA ASP A 224 21.83 24.52 -2.00
C ASP A 224 21.05 25.77 -1.54
N ALA A 225 20.76 25.90 -0.24
CA ALA A 225 20.15 27.12 0.30
C ALA A 225 21.18 28.28 0.30
N PRO A 226 20.95 29.37 -0.47
CA PRO A 226 21.88 30.49 -0.49
C PRO A 226 21.93 31.15 0.90
N HIS A 227 23.14 31.27 1.44
CA HIS A 227 23.45 32.06 2.64
C HIS A 227 23.22 33.56 2.39
#